data_AF-A0A3M1DHU4-F1
#
_entry.id   AF-A0A3M1DHU4-F1
#
_cell.length_a   1.000
_cell.length_b   1.000
_cell.length_c   1.000
_cell.angle_alpha   90.00
_cell.angle_beta   90.00
_cell.angle_gamma   90.00
#
_symmetry.space_group_name_H-M   'P 1'
#
loop_
_entity.id
_entity.type
_entity.pdbx_description
1 polymer ?
#
loop_
_entity_poly.entity_id
_entity_poly.type
_entity_poly.pdbx_seq_one_letter_code
_entity_poly.pdbx_strand_id
1 'polypeptide(L)'
;MSLPRVSVLLPLLLLLAGCPLQNVKEAGEGKEATPARDMNQVLDEARAAYAEGDWKLAEQDYLLVVQKDPSSFEAWFRLGNIYTRSDRPDLATQAYREALLRRPDDARAWHNLSVIHLRQAINSLEQMQRYADPDDPMSQSDRRLLEGLRRLVTRP
;
A
#
# COMPACT_ATOMS: atom_id res chain seq x y z
N MET A 1 -57.16 43.77 -10.54
CA MET A 1 -58.48 43.23 -10.92
C MET A 1 -58.26 41.90 -11.62
N SER A 2 -59.12 40.90 -11.32
CA SER A 2 -59.36 39.66 -12.09
C SER A 2 -58.50 38.42 -11.80
N LEU A 3 -59.09 37.51 -11.01
CA LEU A 3 -58.90 36.05 -10.88
C LEU A 3 -59.25 35.29 -12.20
N PRO A 4 -59.28 33.92 -12.31
CA PRO A 4 -59.05 32.86 -11.31
C PRO A 4 -58.20 31.64 -11.75
N ARG A 5 -57.96 30.79 -10.76
CA ARG A 5 -57.48 29.40 -10.80
C ARG A 5 -58.38 28.50 -11.67
N VAL A 6 -57.78 27.71 -12.55
CA VAL A 6 -58.46 26.63 -13.28
C VAL A 6 -58.14 25.29 -12.60
N SER A 7 -59.20 24.64 -12.15
CA SER A 7 -59.26 23.29 -11.58
C SER A 7 -58.74 22.24 -12.57
N VAL A 8 -57.79 21.42 -12.14
CA VAL A 8 -57.43 20.18 -12.85
C VAL A 8 -58.22 19.04 -12.21
N LEU A 9 -59.17 18.49 -12.96
CA LEU A 9 -59.86 17.24 -12.65
C LEU A 9 -59.92 16.38 -13.92
N LEU A 10 -59.56 15.11 -13.71
CA LEU A 10 -59.80 13.90 -14.52
C LEU A 10 -58.94 13.67 -15.79
N PRO A 11 -58.80 12.40 -16.25
CA PRO A 11 -59.00 11.11 -15.57
C PRO A 11 -57.86 10.09 -15.78
N LEU A 12 -57.88 9.07 -14.92
CA LEU A 12 -57.20 7.79 -15.04
C LEU A 12 -57.73 7.03 -16.26
N LEU A 13 -56.87 6.67 -17.21
CA LEU A 13 -57.18 5.74 -18.29
C LEU A 13 -56.00 4.77 -18.48
N LEU A 14 -56.17 3.59 -17.89
CA LEU A 14 -55.37 2.40 -18.10
C LEU A 14 -55.49 1.93 -19.55
N LEU A 15 -54.39 1.89 -20.28
CA LEU A 15 -54.27 1.07 -21.49
C LEU A 15 -52.95 0.30 -21.46
N LEU A 16 -53.12 -1.01 -21.44
CA LEU A 16 -52.16 -2.09 -21.48
C LEU A 16 -51.23 -1.97 -22.70
N ALA A 17 -49.94 -1.81 -22.47
CA ALA A 17 -48.92 -2.18 -23.44
C ALA A 17 -48.09 -3.32 -22.83
N GLY A 18 -48.47 -4.55 -23.19
CA GLY A 18 -47.67 -5.73 -22.91
C GLY A 18 -46.33 -5.64 -23.63
N CYS A 19 -45.25 -5.57 -22.88
CA CYS A 19 -43.91 -5.86 -23.39
C CYS A 19 -43.62 -7.34 -23.11
N PRO A 20 -43.38 -8.18 -24.12
CA PRO A 20 -43.00 -9.56 -23.91
C PRO A 20 -41.60 -9.62 -23.28
N LEU A 21 -41.49 -10.40 -22.19
CA LEU A 21 -40.24 -10.87 -21.60
C LEU A 21 -39.33 -11.43 -22.69
N GLN A 22 -38.30 -10.67 -23.05
CA GLN A 22 -37.16 -11.20 -23.78
C GLN A 22 -36.34 -12.07 -22.83
N ASN A 23 -36.48 -13.35 -23.10
CA ASN A 23 -35.67 -14.47 -22.70
C ASN A 23 -34.18 -14.20 -22.98
N VAL A 24 -33.44 -13.66 -22.01
CA VAL A 24 -31.97 -13.67 -22.04
C VAL A 24 -31.52 -15.04 -21.55
N LYS A 25 -31.44 -16.00 -22.48
CA LYS A 25 -30.56 -17.15 -22.35
C LYS A 25 -29.19 -16.76 -22.89
N GLU A 26 -28.31 -16.34 -21.99
CA GLU A 26 -26.86 -16.53 -22.13
C GLU A 26 -26.50 -17.42 -20.93
N ALA A 27 -26.48 -18.75 -21.08
CA ALA A 27 -25.44 -19.51 -21.75
C ALA A 27 -24.04 -19.11 -21.24
N GLY A 28 -23.66 -19.81 -20.18
CA GLY A 28 -22.30 -20.12 -19.74
C GLY A 28 -21.17 -19.18 -20.14
N GLU A 29 -20.58 -18.59 -19.11
CA GLU A 29 -19.18 -18.84 -18.79
C GLU A 29 -19.09 -18.77 -17.27
N GLY A 30 -19.10 -19.95 -16.63
CA GLY A 30 -18.47 -20.06 -15.33
C GLY A 30 -17.04 -19.61 -15.55
N LYS A 31 -16.71 -18.38 -15.14
CA LYS A 31 -15.32 -18.02 -14.90
C LYS A 31 -14.80 -19.11 -14.00
N GLU A 32 -14.01 -20.04 -14.55
CA GLU A 32 -13.21 -20.94 -13.75
C GLU A 32 -12.48 -20.01 -12.79
N ALA A 33 -12.94 -19.99 -11.53
CA ALA A 33 -12.16 -19.45 -10.47
C ALA A 33 -10.89 -20.26 -10.54
N THR A 34 -9.81 -19.64 -11.02
CA THR A 34 -8.45 -20.17 -10.87
C THR A 34 -8.41 -20.83 -9.50
N PRO A 35 -8.03 -22.13 -9.41
CA PRO A 35 -8.02 -22.84 -8.14
C PRO A 35 -7.36 -21.93 -7.12
N ALA A 36 -8.06 -21.66 -6.01
CA ALA A 36 -7.51 -20.80 -4.97
C ALA A 36 -6.11 -21.35 -4.65
N ARG A 37 -5.05 -20.59 -5.01
CA ARG A 37 -3.67 -21.04 -4.82
C ARG A 37 -3.52 -21.41 -3.34
N ASP A 38 -2.94 -22.58 -3.07
CA ASP A 38 -2.64 -22.98 -1.70
C ASP A 38 -1.68 -21.97 -1.07
N MET A 39 -1.97 -21.47 0.12
CA MET A 39 -1.16 -20.43 0.76
C MET A 39 0.25 -20.93 1.11
N ASN A 40 0.41 -22.23 1.35
CA ASN A 40 1.74 -22.81 1.52
C ASN A 40 2.55 -22.71 0.22
N GLN A 41 1.93 -23.05 -0.91
CA GLN A 41 2.55 -22.90 -2.22
C GLN A 41 2.90 -21.44 -2.53
N VAL A 42 1.96 -20.50 -2.29
CA VAL A 42 2.21 -19.07 -2.50
C VAL A 42 3.37 -18.58 -1.64
N LEU A 43 3.47 -19.03 -0.39
CA LEU A 43 4.55 -18.62 0.50
C LEU A 43 5.91 -19.16 0.03
N ASP A 44 5.95 -20.40 -0.48
CA ASP A 44 7.19 -20.99 -1.01
C ASP A 44 7.62 -20.31 -2.31
N GLU A 45 6.69 -19.99 -3.20
CA GLU A 45 6.93 -19.20 -4.42
C GLU A 45 7.41 -17.78 -4.07
N ALA A 46 6.80 -17.12 -3.07
CA ALA A 46 7.24 -15.81 -2.59
C ALA A 46 8.69 -15.84 -2.06
N ARG A 47 9.05 -16.90 -1.32
CA ARG A 47 10.41 -17.09 -0.80
C ARG A 47 11.41 -17.32 -1.93
N ALA A 48 11.05 -18.12 -2.93
CA ALA A 48 11.89 -18.37 -4.10
C ALA A 48 12.13 -17.08 -4.89
N ALA A 49 11.06 -16.36 -5.25
CA ALA A 49 11.14 -15.06 -5.92
C ALA A 49 11.98 -14.05 -5.13
N TYR A 50 11.82 -14.01 -3.80
CA TYR A 50 12.63 -13.15 -2.93
C TYR A 50 14.12 -13.50 -2.96
N ALA A 51 14.44 -14.80 -2.96
CA ALA A 51 15.83 -15.28 -3.01
C ALA A 51 16.49 -14.98 -4.36
N GLU A 52 15.72 -15.05 -5.44
CA GLU A 52 16.14 -14.71 -6.81
C GLU A 52 16.24 -13.19 -7.04
N GLY A 53 15.65 -12.39 -6.15
CA GLY A 53 15.60 -10.94 -6.29
C GLY A 53 14.52 -10.45 -7.26
N ASP A 54 13.56 -11.29 -7.63
CA ASP A 54 12.34 -10.87 -8.31
C ASP A 54 11.42 -10.17 -7.30
N TRP A 55 11.74 -8.91 -7.02
CA TRP A 55 11.03 -8.10 -6.04
C TRP A 55 9.56 -7.92 -6.38
N LYS A 56 9.21 -7.91 -7.67
CA LYS A 56 7.84 -7.67 -8.12
C LYS A 56 6.98 -8.90 -7.86
N LEU A 57 7.46 -10.09 -8.23
CA LEU A 57 6.76 -11.33 -7.97
C LEU A 57 6.68 -11.60 -6.46
N ALA A 58 7.80 -11.45 -5.74
CA ALA A 58 7.85 -11.63 -4.30
C ALA A 58 6.87 -10.68 -3.57
N GLU A 59 6.79 -9.41 -3.98
CA GLU A 59 5.84 -8.45 -3.41
C GLU A 59 4.39 -8.92 -3.61
N GLN A 60 4.03 -9.34 -4.83
CA GLN A 60 2.68 -9.80 -5.15
C GLN A 60 2.28 -10.99 -4.28
N ASP A 61 3.14 -12.00 -4.18
CA ASP A 61 2.83 -13.21 -3.42
C ASP A 61 2.84 -12.95 -1.91
N TYR A 62 3.78 -12.15 -1.37
CA TYR A 62 3.73 -11.76 0.05
C TYR A 62 2.51 -10.88 0.39
N LEU A 63 2.05 -10.02 -0.52
CA LEU A 63 0.81 -9.26 -0.36
C LEU A 63 -0.41 -10.19 -0.27
N LEU A 64 -0.43 -11.27 -1.06
CA LEU A 64 -1.48 -12.28 -0.97
C LEU A 64 -1.42 -13.04 0.37
N VAL A 65 -0.21 -13.37 0.84
CA VAL A 65 -0.01 -14.01 2.16
C VAL A 65 -0.55 -13.12 3.27
N VAL A 66 -0.21 -11.83 3.33
CA VAL A 66 -0.71 -10.95 4.41
C VAL A 66 -2.21 -10.66 4.32
N GLN A 67 -2.81 -10.77 3.13
CA GLN A 67 -4.27 -10.68 2.99
C GLN A 67 -4.98 -11.90 3.57
N LYS A 68 -4.39 -13.09 3.47
CA LYS A 68 -4.97 -14.35 3.96
C LYS A 68 -4.59 -14.65 5.40
N ASP A 69 -3.35 -14.38 5.77
CA ASP A 69 -2.83 -14.46 7.12
C ASP A 69 -2.15 -13.13 7.50
N PRO A 70 -2.93 -12.17 8.05
CA PRO A 70 -2.39 -10.93 8.55
C PRO A 70 -1.40 -11.12 9.71
N SER A 71 -1.37 -12.29 10.38
CA SER A 71 -0.47 -12.56 11.51
C SER A 71 0.93 -13.01 11.10
N SER A 72 1.18 -13.19 9.80
CA SER A 72 2.48 -13.63 9.28
C SER A 72 3.58 -12.57 9.46
N PHE A 73 4.39 -12.73 10.50
CA PHE A 73 5.59 -11.90 10.71
C PHE A 73 6.53 -11.94 9.49
N GLU A 74 6.76 -13.13 8.94
CA GLU A 74 7.69 -13.31 7.82
C GLU A 74 7.25 -12.50 6.60
N ALA A 75 5.97 -12.55 6.25
CA ALA A 75 5.46 -11.85 5.07
C ALA A 75 5.58 -10.32 5.23
N TRP A 76 5.18 -9.78 6.39
CA TRP A 76 5.36 -8.35 6.68
C TRP A 76 6.84 -7.92 6.69
N PHE A 77 7.72 -8.72 7.29
CA PHE A 77 9.15 -8.44 7.31
C PHE A 77 9.77 -8.45 5.91
N ARG A 78 9.36 -9.41 5.06
CA ARG A 78 9.83 -9.53 3.67
C ARG A 78 9.32 -8.39 2.80
N LEU A 79 8.05 -7.99 2.95
CA LEU A 79 7.52 -6.77 2.33
C LEU A 79 8.32 -5.53 2.72
N GLY A 80 8.65 -5.37 4.00
CA GLY A 80 9.53 -4.28 4.46
C GLY A 80 10.88 -4.27 3.75
N ASN A 81 11.52 -5.44 3.61
CA ASN A 81 12.79 -5.55 2.91
C ASN A 81 12.66 -5.24 1.40
N ILE A 82 11.58 -5.70 0.75
CA ILE A 82 11.30 -5.43 -0.66
C ILE A 82 11.12 -3.92 -0.86
N TYR A 83 10.25 -3.28 -0.09
CA TYR A 83 10.00 -1.85 -0.19
C TYR A 83 11.25 -1.01 0.07
N THR A 84 12.12 -1.45 0.99
CA THR A 84 13.42 -0.81 1.23
C THR A 84 14.34 -0.86 0.01
N ARG A 85 14.33 -1.98 -0.74
CA ARG A 85 15.14 -2.16 -1.96
C ARG A 85 14.59 -1.43 -3.16
N SER A 86 13.28 -1.28 -3.21
CA SER A 86 12.57 -0.54 -4.26
C SER A 86 12.48 0.97 -3.98
N ASP A 87 13.22 1.50 -3.00
CA ASP A 87 13.19 2.92 -2.60
C ASP A 87 11.78 3.46 -2.28
N ARG A 88 10.96 2.62 -1.62
CA ARG A 88 9.59 2.95 -1.15
C ARG A 88 9.56 3.03 0.38
N PRO A 89 10.17 4.06 1.01
CA PRO A 89 10.41 4.09 2.46
C PRO A 89 9.14 4.12 3.31
N ASP A 90 8.06 4.72 2.82
CA ASP A 90 6.80 4.81 3.57
C ASP A 90 6.11 3.46 3.69
N LEU A 91 6.06 2.70 2.60
CA LEU A 91 5.54 1.32 2.59
C LEU A 91 6.44 0.39 3.42
N ALA A 92 7.76 0.58 3.34
CA ALA A 92 8.71 -0.19 4.14
C ALA A 92 8.49 0.04 5.64
N THR A 93 8.30 1.30 6.05
CA THR A 93 7.98 1.69 7.43
C THR A 93 6.71 1.00 7.92
N GLN A 94 5.64 1.03 7.12
CA GLN A 94 4.37 0.38 7.47
C GLN A 94 4.54 -1.13 7.63
N ALA A 95 5.18 -1.79 6.66
CA ALA A 95 5.38 -3.24 6.69
C ALA A 95 6.25 -3.69 7.88
N TYR A 96 7.32 -2.98 8.22
CA TYR A 96 8.10 -3.31 9.41
C TYR A 96 7.34 -3.05 10.71
N ARG A 97 6.50 -2.00 10.79
CA ARG A 97 5.62 -1.80 11.94
C ARG A 97 4.62 -2.94 12.10
N GLU A 98 4.00 -3.39 11.01
CA GLU A 98 3.12 -4.55 11.03
C GLU A 98 3.86 -5.81 11.50
N ALA A 99 5.09 -6.05 11.03
CA ALA A 99 5.92 -7.15 11.51
C ALA A 99 6.19 -7.03 13.03
N LEU A 100 6.56 -5.85 13.51
CA LEU A 100 6.84 -5.58 14.92
C LEU A 100 5.60 -5.70 15.82
N LEU A 101 4.39 -5.49 15.31
CA LEU A 101 3.16 -5.82 16.06
C LEU A 101 3.05 -7.32 16.37
N ARG A 102 3.64 -8.19 15.54
CA ARG A 102 3.62 -9.66 15.74
C ARG A 102 4.82 -10.13 16.56
N ARG A 103 6.00 -9.52 16.34
CA ARG A 103 7.22 -9.79 17.14
C ARG A 103 7.87 -8.48 17.59
N PRO A 104 7.43 -7.93 18.73
CA PRO A 104 7.89 -6.62 19.21
C PRO A 104 9.38 -6.54 19.55
N ASP A 105 10.03 -7.69 19.74
CA ASP A 105 11.43 -7.83 20.13
C ASP A 105 12.37 -8.24 18.97
N ASP A 106 11.87 -8.33 17.73
CA ASP A 106 12.71 -8.70 16.58
C ASP A 106 13.71 -7.58 16.25
N ALA A 107 14.96 -7.78 16.66
CA ALA A 107 16.04 -6.82 16.48
C ALA A 107 16.33 -6.48 15.01
N ARG A 108 16.05 -7.40 14.06
CA ARG A 108 16.30 -7.16 12.63
C ARG A 108 15.25 -6.21 12.06
N ALA A 109 13.99 -6.36 12.46
CA ALA A 109 12.91 -5.45 12.06
C ALA A 109 13.16 -4.05 12.62
N TRP A 110 13.56 -3.93 13.90
CA TRP A 110 13.97 -2.64 14.48
C TRP A 110 15.17 -2.02 13.79
N HIS A 111 16.20 -2.82 13.49
CA HIS A 111 17.37 -2.36 12.74
C HIS A 111 16.95 -1.78 11.37
N ASN A 112 16.19 -2.52 10.58
CA ASN A 112 15.80 -2.07 9.25
C ASN A 112 14.88 -0.84 9.29
N LEU A 113 13.95 -0.80 10.25
CA LEU A 113 13.10 0.39 10.48
C LEU A 113 13.93 1.62 10.88
N SER A 114 14.96 1.45 11.71
CA SER A 114 15.86 2.54 12.10
C SER A 114 16.63 3.10 10.90
N VAL A 115 17.11 2.23 10.00
CA VAL A 115 17.82 2.65 8.78
C VAL A 115 16.89 3.46 7.88
N ILE A 116 15.62 3.08 7.76
CA ILE A 116 14.63 3.86 6.99
C ILE A 116 14.40 5.23 7.62
N HIS A 117 14.20 5.30 8.94
CA HIS A 117 14.00 6.58 9.61
C HIS A 117 15.21 7.50 9.50
N LEU A 118 16.44 6.96 9.55
CA LEU A 118 17.65 7.72 9.29
C LEU A 118 17.69 8.26 7.85
N ARG A 119 17.32 7.45 6.85
CA ARG A 119 17.23 7.90 5.45
C ARG A 119 16.19 8.99 5.25
N GLN A 120 15.01 8.85 5.86
CA GLN A 120 13.95 9.87 5.80
C GLN A 120 14.42 11.17 6.47
N ALA A 121 15.05 11.09 7.64
CA ALA A 121 15.62 12.25 8.33
C ALA A 121 16.70 12.95 7.49
N ILE A 122 17.60 12.19 6.85
CA ILE A 122 18.59 12.72 5.91
C ILE A 122 17.90 13.47 4.77
N ASN A 123 16.89 12.88 4.13
CA ASN A 123 16.16 13.52 3.04
C ASN A 123 15.49 14.83 3.48
N SER A 124 14.84 14.83 4.65
CA SER A 124 14.22 16.04 5.21
C SER A 124 15.25 17.14 5.50
N LEU A 125 16.39 16.79 6.08
CA LEU A 125 17.49 17.73 6.34
C LEU A 125 18.08 18.27 5.03
N GLU A 126 18.20 17.44 4.00
CA GLU A 126 18.65 17.88 2.66
C GLU A 126 17.66 18.86 2.03
N GLN A 127 16.35 18.62 2.14
CA GLN A 127 15.36 19.58 1.65
C GLN A 127 15.43 20.89 2.44
N MET A 128 15.50 20.82 3.77
CA MET A 128 15.64 22.02 4.61
C MET A 128 16.88 22.83 4.23
N GLN A 129 18.02 22.19 4.04
CA GLN A 129 19.27 22.86 3.68
C GLN A 129 19.18 23.63 2.35
N ARG A 130 18.34 23.20 1.40
CA ARG A 130 18.17 23.90 0.11
C ARG A 130 17.51 25.28 0.26
N TYR A 131 16.76 25.50 1.34
CA TYR A 131 16.01 26.74 1.57
C TYR A 131 16.53 27.54 2.78
N ALA A 132 17.50 26.99 3.51
CA ALA A 132 18.04 27.62 4.71
C ALA A 132 18.95 28.81 4.37
N ASP A 133 18.89 29.85 5.19
CA ASP A 133 19.89 30.92 5.20
C ASP A 133 21.25 30.33 5.66
N PRO A 134 22.34 30.47 4.88
CA PRO A 134 23.66 29.96 5.27
C PRO A 134 24.20 30.56 6.58
N ASP A 135 23.77 31.78 6.92
CA ASP A 135 24.24 32.54 8.08
C ASP A 135 23.40 32.29 9.34
N ASP A 136 22.28 31.58 9.23
CA ASP A 136 21.46 31.17 10.38
C ASP A 136 22.23 30.14 11.27
N PRO A 137 22.41 30.41 12.58
CA PRO A 137 23.03 29.46 13.50
C PRO A 137 22.36 28.07 13.52
N MET A 138 21.05 27.98 13.27
CA MET A 138 20.33 26.69 13.21
C MET A 138 20.81 25.85 12.00
N SER A 139 20.95 26.49 10.83
CA SER A 139 21.46 25.91 9.58
C SER A 139 22.88 25.32 9.72
N GLN A 140 23.74 25.87 10.59
CA GLN A 140 25.07 25.30 10.85
C GLN A 140 25.01 23.98 11.63
N SER A 141 24.12 23.89 12.62
CA SER A 141 23.95 22.69 13.44
C SER A 141 23.35 21.55 12.60
N ASP A 142 22.34 21.86 11.79
CA ASP A 142 21.67 20.90 10.92
C ASP A 142 22.61 20.32 9.86
N ARG A 143 23.53 21.13 9.31
CA ARG A 143 24.58 20.66 8.40
C ARG A 143 25.50 19.61 9.02
N ARG A 144 25.94 19.83 10.26
CA ARG A 144 26.80 18.87 10.97
C ARG A 144 26.05 17.58 11.27
N LEU A 145 24.78 17.68 11.67
CA LEU A 145 23.91 16.52 11.88
C LEU A 145 23.75 15.71 10.60
N LEU A 146 23.41 16.35 9.47
CA LEU A 146 23.27 15.71 8.17
C LEU A 146 24.54 14.97 7.75
N GLU A 147 25.71 15.58 7.91
CA GLU A 147 26.99 14.93 7.60
C GLU A 147 27.24 13.70 8.47
N GLY A 148 26.96 13.79 9.77
CA GLY A 148 27.06 12.66 10.70
C GLY A 148 26.13 11.51 10.33
N LEU A 149 24.87 11.81 10.02
CA LEU A 149 23.87 10.81 9.62
C LEU A 149 24.25 10.12 8.30
N ARG A 150 24.72 10.87 7.30
CA ARG A 150 25.18 10.29 6.02
C ARG A 150 26.26 9.23 6.26
N ARG A 151 27.27 9.53 7.08
CA ARG A 151 28.37 8.60 7.42
C ARG A 151 27.90 7.31 8.10
N LEU A 152 26.73 7.31 8.76
CA LEU A 152 26.16 6.11 9.37
C LEU A 152 25.47 5.22 8.34
N VAL A 153 24.84 5.82 7.33
CA VAL A 153 24.02 5.09 6.34
C VAL A 153 24.82 4.67 5.11
N THR A 154 25.94 5.33 4.81
CA THR A 154 26.81 5.02 3.65
C THR A 154 27.95 4.06 3.93
N ARG A 155 28.01 3.39 5.10
CA ARG A 155 29.07 2.42 5.37
C ARG A 155 28.89 1.19 4.45
N PRO A 156 29.97 0.75 3.75
CA PRO A 156 29.93 -0.38 2.83
C PRO A 156 29.63 -1.71 3.55
#